data_AF-A0A4S4N2V7-F1
#
_entry.id   AF-A0A4S4N2V7-F1
#
_cell.length_a   1.000
_cell.length_b   1.000
_cell.length_c   1.000
_cell.angle_alpha   90.00
_cell.angle_beta   90.00
_cell.angle_gamma   90.00
#
_symmetry.space_group_name_H-M   'P 1'
#
loop_
_entity.id
_entity.type
_entity.pdbx_description
1 polymer ?
#
loop_
_entity_poly.entity_id
_entity_poly.type
_entity_poly.pdbx_seq_one_letter_code
_entity_poly.pdbx_strand_id
1 'polypeptide(L)'
;MAFLRTLILAAVAAVATANTVIYSGQELLNGWQDASTYSVTNYTSGAISVASQPYGSFAVKNPAIPTLSSYAGIQLDIKGDLTYLYASLQTTHDNLNSNGLLIDVDALNANTFTTVLVNFTTLPLTEGPWNSISFQVADDPSYYQIDNIILLNVRA
;
A
#
# COMPACT_ATOMS: atom_id res chain seq x y z
N MET A 1 55.76 -0.15 -32.82
CA MET A 1 54.39 -0.71 -32.85
C MET A 1 53.76 -0.51 -31.48
N ALA A 2 52.91 0.50 -31.31
CA ALA A 2 52.24 0.78 -30.04
C ALA A 2 50.83 0.15 -30.09
N PHE A 3 50.59 -0.81 -29.20
CA PHE A 3 49.29 -1.47 -29.05
C PHE A 3 48.32 -0.53 -28.33
N LEU A 4 47.32 -0.03 -29.08
CA LEU A 4 46.20 0.73 -28.53
C LEU A 4 45.24 -0.25 -27.83
N ARG A 5 45.18 -0.21 -26.50
CA ARG A 5 44.21 -0.98 -25.70
C ARG A 5 42.91 -0.20 -25.60
N THR A 6 41.90 -0.61 -26.37
CA THR A 6 40.54 -0.08 -26.28
C THR A 6 39.89 -0.59 -24.99
N LEU A 7 39.64 0.30 -24.04
CA LEU A 7 38.86 0.01 -22.83
C LEU A 7 37.37 0.19 -23.19
N ILE A 8 36.58 -0.88 -23.22
CA ILE A 8 35.12 -0.80 -23.37
C ILE A 8 34.53 -0.60 -21.97
N LEU A 9 34.09 0.62 -21.67
CA LEU A 9 33.26 0.91 -20.49
C LEU A 9 31.83 0.48 -20.81
N ALA A 10 31.41 -0.68 -20.32
CA ALA A 10 30.01 -1.05 -20.29
C ALA A 10 29.33 -0.30 -19.12
N ALA A 11 28.63 0.79 -19.43
CA ALA A 11 27.75 1.43 -18.46
C ALA A 11 26.50 0.57 -18.27
N VAL A 12 26.39 -0.12 -17.14
CA VAL A 12 25.14 -0.74 -16.72
C VAL A 12 24.23 0.38 -16.23
N ALA A 13 23.27 0.79 -17.05
CA ALA A 13 22.23 1.72 -16.60
C ALA A 13 21.31 0.96 -15.64
N ALA A 14 21.35 1.32 -14.35
CA ALA A 14 20.35 0.87 -13.40
C ALA A 14 19.00 1.49 -13.80
N VAL A 15 18.04 0.66 -14.24
CA VAL A 15 16.68 1.10 -14.48
C VAL A 15 16.00 1.22 -13.11
N ALA A 16 15.88 2.45 -12.60
CA ALA A 16 15.05 2.70 -11.43
C ALA A 16 13.59 2.43 -11.80
N THR A 17 12.92 1.52 -11.08
CA THR A 17 11.48 1.29 -11.24
C THR A 17 10.74 2.45 -10.57
N ALA A 18 9.90 3.15 -11.33
CA ALA A 18 9.11 4.28 -10.82
C ALA A 18 7.96 3.78 -9.94
N ASN A 19 7.66 4.47 -8.84
CA ASN A 19 6.54 4.16 -7.94
C ASN A 19 5.22 3.99 -8.72
N THR A 20 4.38 3.07 -8.25
CA THR A 20 3.12 2.73 -8.94
C THR A 20 1.95 3.40 -8.22
N VAL A 21 1.21 4.23 -8.95
CA VAL A 21 -0.03 4.82 -8.42
C VAL A 21 -1.12 3.75 -8.40
N ILE A 22 -1.69 3.52 -7.22
CA ILE A 22 -2.83 2.60 -6.98
C ILE A 22 -4.14 3.38 -7.09
N TYR A 23 -4.21 4.57 -6.50
CA TYR A 23 -5.38 5.44 -6.54
C TYR A 23 -4.94 6.89 -6.61
N SER A 24 -5.62 7.67 -7.46
CA SER A 24 -5.54 9.13 -7.45
C SER A 24 -6.87 9.71 -7.92
N GLY A 25 -7.60 10.32 -6.98
CA GLY A 25 -8.76 11.17 -7.27
C GLY A 25 -10.09 10.50 -7.61
N GLN A 26 -10.14 9.43 -8.42
CA GLN A 26 -11.43 8.90 -8.91
C GLN A 26 -11.59 7.38 -8.84
N GLU A 27 -10.60 6.60 -9.27
CA GLU A 27 -10.72 5.15 -9.33
C GLU A 27 -9.39 4.45 -9.02
N LEU A 28 -9.48 3.15 -8.73
CA LEU A 28 -8.30 2.30 -8.64
C LEU A 28 -7.71 2.12 -10.05
N LEU A 29 -6.40 2.28 -10.15
CA LEU A 29 -5.67 2.28 -11.43
C LEU A 29 -4.93 0.95 -11.63
N ASN A 30 -4.39 0.73 -12.83
CA ASN A 30 -3.37 -0.30 -13.09
C ASN A 30 -3.75 -1.74 -12.66
N GLY A 31 -5.03 -2.10 -12.77
CA GLY A 31 -5.53 -3.44 -12.44
C GLY A 31 -5.74 -3.70 -10.94
N TRP A 32 -5.60 -2.67 -10.10
CA TRP A 32 -5.98 -2.73 -8.70
C TRP A 32 -7.50 -2.81 -8.55
N GLN A 33 -7.94 -3.61 -7.58
CA GLN A 33 -9.34 -3.91 -7.33
C GLN A 33 -9.65 -3.74 -5.84
N ASP A 34 -10.89 -3.34 -5.55
CA ASP A 34 -11.41 -3.35 -4.19
C ASP A 34 -11.53 -4.79 -3.69
N ALA A 35 -11.00 -5.04 -2.49
CA ALA A 35 -11.04 -6.32 -1.78
C ALA A 35 -11.53 -6.13 -0.33
N SER A 36 -12.19 -5.01 -0.06
CA SER A 36 -12.62 -4.60 1.28
C SER A 36 -13.62 -5.59 1.88
N THR A 37 -13.59 -5.72 3.21
CA THR A 37 -14.47 -6.62 3.96
C THR A 37 -15.06 -5.87 5.16
N TYR A 38 -16.33 -6.14 5.47
CA TYR A 38 -17.08 -5.48 6.56
C TYR A 38 -16.98 -3.94 6.57
N SER A 39 -16.86 -3.35 5.39
CA SER A 39 -16.80 -1.91 5.18
C SER A 39 -17.57 -1.52 3.93
N VAL A 40 -17.99 -0.26 3.88
CA VAL A 40 -18.59 0.36 2.71
C VAL A 40 -17.62 1.41 2.18
N THR A 41 -17.10 1.16 0.98
CA THR A 41 -16.17 2.02 0.27
C THR A 41 -16.91 2.84 -0.78
N ASN A 42 -16.78 4.17 -0.73
CA ASN A 42 -17.33 5.08 -1.74
C ASN A 42 -16.21 5.88 -2.39
N TYR A 43 -16.04 5.71 -3.70
CA TYR A 43 -15.07 6.44 -4.51
C TYR A 43 -15.67 7.79 -4.92
N THR A 44 -15.29 8.85 -4.20
CA THR A 44 -15.77 10.22 -4.46
C THR A 44 -14.70 11.02 -5.18
N SER A 45 -15.09 12.16 -5.78
CA SER A 45 -14.13 13.06 -6.45
C SER A 45 -13.13 13.62 -5.43
N GLY A 46 -11.92 13.05 -5.41
CA GLY A 46 -10.78 13.49 -4.60
C GLY A 46 -10.44 12.60 -3.40
N ALA A 47 -11.24 11.57 -3.08
CA ALA A 47 -10.92 10.62 -2.02
C ALA A 47 -11.83 9.39 -2.02
N ILE A 48 -11.35 8.32 -1.39
CA ILE A 48 -12.12 7.16 -1.00
C ILE A 48 -12.67 7.40 0.41
N SER A 49 -13.99 7.37 0.56
CA SER A 49 -14.62 7.35 1.88
C SER A 49 -14.84 5.92 2.33
N VAL A 50 -14.43 5.59 3.55
CA VAL A 50 -14.57 4.25 4.14
C VAL A 50 -15.39 4.36 5.41
N ALA A 51 -16.53 3.65 5.43
CA ALA A 51 -17.28 3.40 6.65
C ALA A 51 -17.08 1.94 7.04
N SER A 52 -16.32 1.69 8.11
CA SER A 52 -15.94 0.35 8.55
C SER A 52 -16.73 -0.08 9.79
N GLN A 53 -17.19 -1.33 9.80
CA GLN A 53 -17.63 -2.00 11.04
C GLN A 53 -16.41 -2.39 11.89
N PRO A 54 -16.59 -2.80 13.16
CA PRO A 54 -15.54 -3.44 13.94
C PRO A 54 -14.85 -4.56 13.15
N TYR A 55 -13.52 -4.58 13.17
CA TYR A 55 -12.65 -5.48 12.40
C TYR A 55 -12.79 -5.40 10.88
N GLY A 56 -13.55 -4.44 10.36
CA GLY A 56 -13.65 -4.19 8.93
C GLY A 56 -12.37 -3.59 8.36
N SER A 57 -12.21 -3.75 7.06
CA SER A 57 -11.02 -3.31 6.35
C SER A 57 -11.37 -2.66 5.02
N PHE A 58 -10.66 -1.58 4.70
CA PHE A 58 -10.47 -1.19 3.31
C PHE A 58 -9.28 -1.97 2.78
N ALA A 59 -9.44 -2.67 1.67
CA ALA A 59 -8.36 -3.46 1.09
C ALA A 59 -8.33 -3.32 -0.43
N VAL A 60 -7.12 -3.34 -0.97
CA VAL A 60 -6.87 -3.31 -2.41
C VAL A 60 -6.02 -4.50 -2.81
N LYS A 61 -6.37 -5.12 -3.93
CA LYS A 61 -5.65 -6.28 -4.49
C LYS A 61 -5.25 -6.05 -5.93
N ASN A 62 -4.12 -6.62 -6.35
CA ASN A 62 -3.74 -6.66 -7.76
C ASN A 62 -3.38 -8.09 -8.17
N PRO A 63 -4.26 -8.80 -8.91
CA PRO A 63 -4.00 -10.18 -9.32
C PRO A 63 -2.79 -10.36 -10.24
N ALA A 64 -2.30 -9.29 -10.88
CA ALA A 64 -1.12 -9.34 -11.73
C ALA A 64 0.20 -9.21 -10.94
N ILE A 65 0.14 -8.84 -9.66
CA ILE A 65 1.31 -8.77 -8.78
C ILE A 65 1.46 -10.10 -8.04
N PRO A 66 2.53 -10.88 -8.29
CA PRO A 66 2.72 -12.19 -7.66
C PRO A 66 3.05 -12.06 -6.16
N THR A 67 3.79 -11.02 -5.78
CA THR A 67 4.04 -10.67 -4.38
C THR A 67 4.35 -9.19 -4.21
N LEU A 68 3.82 -8.61 -3.15
CA LEU A 68 4.05 -7.25 -2.67
C LEU A 68 5.29 -7.18 -1.76
N SER A 69 5.82 -8.32 -1.32
CA SER A 69 7.04 -8.37 -0.51
C SER A 69 8.29 -7.90 -1.24
N SER A 70 8.24 -7.75 -2.57
CA SER A 70 9.32 -7.17 -3.39
C SER A 70 9.31 -5.64 -3.42
N TYR A 71 8.29 -4.99 -2.85
CA TYR A 71 8.15 -3.54 -2.81
C TYR A 71 8.63 -2.98 -1.48
N ALA A 72 9.06 -1.71 -1.48
CA ALA A 72 9.55 -1.05 -0.26
C ALA A 72 8.43 -0.74 0.73
N GLY A 73 7.22 -0.49 0.24
CA GLY A 73 6.10 -0.09 1.09
C GLY A 73 4.97 0.52 0.31
N ILE A 74 4.03 1.11 1.05
CA ILE A 74 2.93 1.91 0.51
C ILE A 74 2.90 3.28 1.19
N GLN A 75 2.64 4.30 0.39
CA GLN A 75 2.30 5.64 0.86
C GLN A 75 0.84 5.91 0.57
N LEU A 76 0.15 6.59 1.48
CA LEU A 76 -1.20 7.08 1.28
C LEU A 76 -1.43 8.35 2.09
N ASP A 77 -2.41 9.14 1.69
CA ASP A 77 -2.94 10.23 2.49
C ASP A 77 -4.21 9.77 3.21
N ILE A 78 -4.31 10.01 4.51
CA ILE A 78 -5.47 9.62 5.31
C ILE A 78 -5.93 10.75 6.23
N LYS A 79 -7.24 10.86 6.42
CA LYS A 79 -7.86 11.68 7.46
C LYS A 79 -9.07 10.96 8.07
N GLY A 80 -9.36 11.25 9.31
CA GLY A 80 -10.45 10.62 10.05
C GLY A 80 -10.17 10.63 11.54
N ASP A 81 -11.17 10.26 12.32
CA ASP A 81 -11.06 10.06 13.76
C ASP A 81 -11.03 8.55 14.00
N LEU A 82 -9.85 8.01 14.27
CA LEU A 82 -9.57 6.58 14.34
C LEU A 82 -8.88 6.26 15.66
N THR A 83 -9.41 5.28 16.41
CA THR A 83 -8.74 4.79 17.62
C THR A 83 -7.58 3.85 17.28
N TYR A 84 -7.73 3.03 16.24
CA TYR A 84 -6.71 2.09 15.77
C TYR A 84 -6.89 1.81 14.28
N LEU A 85 -5.77 1.78 13.55
CA LEU A 85 -5.74 1.34 12.16
C LEU A 85 -4.49 0.49 11.92
N TYR A 86 -4.68 -0.72 11.42
CA TYR A 86 -3.61 -1.66 11.12
C TYR A 86 -3.44 -1.82 9.63
N ALA A 87 -2.22 -1.64 9.14
CA ALA A 87 -1.84 -1.99 7.78
C ALA A 87 -1.24 -3.41 7.74
N SER A 88 -1.74 -4.28 6.86
CA SER A 88 -1.22 -5.63 6.68
C SER A 88 -1.16 -6.03 5.21
N LEU A 89 -0.27 -6.98 4.89
CA LEU A 89 -0.31 -7.69 3.63
C LEU A 89 -1.14 -8.96 3.80
N GLN A 90 -1.98 -9.27 2.83
CA GLN A 90 -2.84 -10.45 2.84
C GLN A 90 -2.62 -11.28 1.58
N THR A 91 -2.86 -12.58 1.70
CA THR A 91 -2.92 -13.52 0.58
C THR A 91 -4.36 -13.96 0.37
N THR A 92 -4.77 -13.99 -0.89
CA THR A 92 -6.10 -14.45 -1.29
C THR A 92 -6.24 -15.98 -1.31
N HIS A 93 -5.20 -16.75 -1.01
CA HIS A 93 -5.17 -18.21 -1.22
C HIS A 93 -5.39 -19.04 0.05
N ASP A 94 -4.97 -18.53 1.22
CA ASP A 94 -4.83 -19.31 2.45
C ASP A 94 -5.22 -18.53 3.72
N ASN A 95 -5.90 -17.40 3.59
CA ASN A 95 -6.30 -16.50 4.69
C ASN A 95 -5.13 -16.07 5.60
N LEU A 96 -3.88 -16.18 5.12
CA LEU A 96 -2.74 -15.69 5.88
C LEU A 96 -2.69 -14.16 5.77
N ASN A 97 -2.51 -13.53 6.91
CA ASN A 97 -2.23 -12.12 7.02
C ASN A 97 -0.81 -11.99 7.58
N SER A 98 -0.06 -11.00 7.09
CA SER A 98 1.14 -10.56 7.79
C SER A 98 0.75 -10.06 9.19
N ASN A 99 1.74 -9.95 10.07
CA ASN A 99 1.54 -9.13 11.26
C ASN A 99 1.10 -7.72 10.82
N GLY A 100 0.08 -7.16 11.46
CA GLY A 100 -0.38 -5.80 11.19
C GLY A 100 0.62 -4.78 11.76
N LEU A 101 0.94 -3.77 10.96
CA LEU A 101 1.62 -2.57 11.42
C LEU A 101 0.58 -1.59 11.90
N LEU A 102 0.66 -1.21 13.17
CA LEU A 102 -0.16 -0.12 13.70
C LEU A 102 0.28 1.18 13.03
N ILE A 103 -0.67 1.85 12.36
CA ILE A 103 -0.50 3.23 11.90
C ILE A 103 -0.64 4.11 13.14
N ASP A 104 0.27 5.07 13.29
CA ASP A 104 0.20 6.08 14.34
C ASP A 104 -1.01 6.99 14.11
N VAL A 105 -2.13 6.63 14.73
CA VAL A 105 -3.39 7.36 14.60
C VAL A 105 -3.40 8.66 15.38
N ASP A 106 -2.54 8.82 16.39
CA ASP A 106 -2.42 10.06 17.16
C ASP A 106 -1.83 11.19 16.30
N ALA A 107 -1.10 10.84 15.23
CA ALA A 107 -0.61 11.76 14.22
C ALA A 107 -1.66 12.13 13.14
N LEU A 108 -2.84 11.50 13.17
CA LEU A 108 -3.90 11.76 12.19
C LEU A 108 -4.80 12.91 12.64
N ASN A 109 -5.33 13.62 11.66
CA ASN A 109 -6.30 14.68 11.89
C ASN A 109 -7.64 14.30 11.25
N ALA A 110 -8.75 14.60 11.93
CA ALA A 110 -10.08 14.31 11.43
C ALA A 110 -10.45 15.08 10.14
N ASN A 111 -9.86 16.26 9.94
CA ASN A 111 -10.26 17.21 8.90
C ASN A 111 -9.20 17.41 7.80
N THR A 112 -7.92 17.15 8.08
CA THR A 112 -6.82 17.33 7.14
C THR A 112 -6.13 16.03 6.84
N PHE A 113 -5.79 15.81 5.57
CA PHE A 113 -5.01 14.65 5.15
C PHE A 113 -3.59 14.68 5.74
N THR A 114 -3.19 13.56 6.31
CA THR A 114 -1.83 13.27 6.75
C THR A 114 -1.27 12.16 5.86
N THR A 115 -0.06 12.36 5.34
CA THR A 115 0.64 11.31 4.59
C THR A 115 1.21 10.27 5.55
N VAL A 116 0.84 9.00 5.33
CA VAL A 116 1.32 7.84 6.06
C VAL A 116 2.18 6.98 5.14
N LEU A 117 3.31 6.51 5.68
CA LEU A 117 4.20 5.57 5.04
C LEU A 117 4.18 4.24 5.81
N VAL A 118 3.79 3.17 5.15
CA VAL A 118 3.88 1.80 5.68
C VAL A 118 5.05 1.11 5.00
N ASN A 119 6.10 0.83 5.76
CA ASN A 119 7.30 0.16 5.26
C ASN A 119 7.12 -1.36 5.30
N PHE A 120 7.21 -2.03 4.15
CA PHE A 120 7.08 -3.49 4.10
C PHE A 120 8.37 -4.20 4.52
N THR A 121 9.53 -3.55 4.47
CA THR A 121 10.80 -4.17 4.90
C THR A 121 10.86 -4.46 6.40
N THR A 122 9.97 -3.87 7.19
CA THR A 122 9.86 -4.10 8.63
C THR A 122 8.88 -5.22 8.99
N LEU A 123 8.20 -5.80 7.99
CA LEU A 123 7.26 -6.90 8.20
C LEU A 123 8.01 -8.24 8.17
N PRO A 124 7.90 -9.09 9.20
CA PRO A 124 8.29 -10.48 9.10
C PRO A 124 7.27 -11.21 8.21
N LEU A 125 7.58 -11.31 6.93
CA LEU A 125 6.73 -11.97 5.94
C LEU A 125 7.12 -13.45 5.83
N THR A 126 6.15 -14.34 6.02
CA THR A 126 6.30 -15.75 5.62
C THR A 126 6.28 -15.86 4.10
N GLU A 127 6.68 -17.02 3.58
CA GLU A 127 6.53 -17.31 2.16
C GLU A 127 5.03 -17.35 1.79
N GLY A 128 4.63 -16.59 0.78
CA GLY A 128 3.23 -16.51 0.35
C GLY A 128 3.04 -15.46 -0.74
N PRO A 129 1.97 -15.57 -1.55
CA PRO A 129 1.64 -14.55 -2.52
C PRO A 129 0.96 -13.36 -1.81
N TRP A 130 1.77 -12.44 -1.30
CA TRP A 130 1.26 -11.19 -0.72
C TRP A 130 0.70 -10.31 -1.83
N ASN A 131 -0.59 -10.40 -2.16
CA ASN A 131 -1.15 -9.72 -3.34
C ASN A 131 -2.23 -8.69 -3.00
N SER A 132 -2.49 -8.49 -1.71
CA SER A 132 -3.46 -7.55 -1.18
C SER A 132 -2.86 -6.73 -0.04
N ILE A 133 -3.28 -5.46 0.05
CA ILE A 133 -2.93 -4.53 1.12
C ILE A 133 -4.22 -4.18 1.84
N SER A 134 -4.24 -4.32 3.15
CA SER A 134 -5.43 -4.12 3.99
C SER A 134 -5.18 -3.09 5.08
N PHE A 135 -6.13 -2.19 5.27
CA PHE A 135 -6.20 -1.18 6.32
C PHE A 135 -7.41 -1.50 7.21
N GLN A 136 -7.16 -2.20 8.31
CA GLN A 136 -8.18 -2.75 9.20
C GLN A 136 -8.34 -1.91 10.46
N VAL A 137 -9.59 -1.62 10.84
CA VAL A 137 -9.92 -0.99 12.13
C VAL A 137 -10.02 -2.06 13.23
N ALA A 138 -9.90 -1.66 14.50
CA ALA A 138 -10.01 -2.56 15.64
C ALA A 138 -11.47 -2.79 16.07
N ASP A 139 -11.76 -2.59 17.35
CA ASP A 139 -13.01 -2.99 18.00
C ASP A 139 -14.19 -2.03 17.74
N ASP A 140 -13.92 -0.83 17.20
CA ASP A 140 -14.93 0.22 17.01
C ASP A 140 -15.22 0.49 15.53
N PRO A 141 -16.49 0.76 15.17
CA PRO A 141 -16.80 1.25 13.84
C PRO A 141 -16.11 2.60 13.62
N SER A 142 -15.62 2.82 12.41
CA SER A 142 -14.86 4.04 12.11
C SER A 142 -15.22 4.60 10.74
N TYR A 143 -15.08 5.92 10.60
CA TYR A 143 -15.20 6.62 9.33
C TYR A 143 -13.93 7.40 9.04
N TYR A 144 -13.36 7.17 7.86
CA TYR A 144 -12.13 7.83 7.41
C TYR A 144 -12.13 7.99 5.89
N GLN A 145 -11.23 8.84 5.40
CA GLN A 145 -10.99 9.06 3.99
C GLN A 145 -9.54 8.78 3.64
N ILE A 146 -9.32 8.15 2.49
CA ILE A 146 -8.00 7.85 1.93
C ILE A 146 -7.86 8.49 0.53
N ASP A 147 -6.70 9.02 0.22
CA ASP A 147 -6.31 9.47 -1.13
C ASP A 147 -4.84 9.13 -1.43
N ASN A 148 -4.41 9.33 -2.68
CA ASN A 148 -3.02 9.24 -3.15
C ASN A 148 -2.29 7.96 -2.72
N ILE A 149 -2.93 6.81 -2.97
CA ILE A 149 -2.36 5.51 -2.65
C ILE A 149 -1.26 5.19 -3.69
N ILE A 150 -0.02 5.05 -3.23
CA ILE A 150 1.16 4.84 -4.05
C ILE A 150 1.97 3.66 -3.51
N LEU A 151 2.18 2.65 -4.34
CA LEU A 151 3.10 1.56 -4.06
C LEU A 151 4.53 1.98 -4.36
N LEU A 152 5.42 1.82 -3.39
CA LEU A 152 6.79 2.27 -3.46
C LEU A 152 7.70 1.15 -3.94
N ASN A 153 8.46 1.42 -5.00
CA ASN A 153 9.47 0.49 -5.45
C ASN A 153 10.71 0.57 -4.54
N VAL A 154 11.43 -0.54 -4.46
CA VAL A 154 12.78 -0.55 -3.87
C VAL A 154 13.66 0.43 -4.64
N ARG A 155 14.31 1.37 -3.93
CA ARG A 155 15.41 2.13 -4.51
C ARG A 155 16.49 1.12 -4.95
N ALA A 156 16.87 1.21 -6.23
CA ALA A 156 18.05 0.55 -6.77
C ALA A 156 19.32 0.94 -6.00
#